data_AF-W2XC46-F1
#
_entry.id   AF-W2XC46-F1
#
_cell.length_a   1.000
_cell.length_b   1.000
_cell.length_c   1.000
_cell.angle_alpha   90.00
_cell.angle_beta   90.00
_cell.angle_gamma   90.00
#
_symmetry.space_group_name_H-M   'P 1'
#
loop_
_entity.id
_entity.type
_entity.pdbx_description
1 polymer ?
#
loop_
_entity_poly.entity_id
_entity_poly.type
_entity_poly.pdbx_seq_one_letter_code
_entity_poly.pdbx_strand_id
1 'polypeptide(L)'
;MPSNTSEETLKALRDWDLWGPLLLCLTLSIMLSVTAPAAQSAMVFTGVFVVIWVGAAIVTINAQLLGSSISFFQSVCVLGYCVFPLNIATLVCMLAKVVVSHILLRMIIVSVGFLWSTRASVVFMSKLVPPKRKALTVYPVLLFYLFISWMVLIQ
;
A
#
# COMPACT_ATOMS: atom_id res chain seq x y z
N MET A 1 -23.25 3.94 -10.52
CA MET A 1 -22.32 4.39 -9.47
C MET A 1 -22.01 5.86 -9.73
N PRO A 2 -22.11 6.77 -8.76
CA PRO A 2 -21.85 8.18 -9.02
C PRO A 2 -20.35 8.32 -9.32
N SER A 3 -20.00 8.67 -10.55
CA SER A 3 -18.62 8.93 -11.01
C SER A 3 -17.96 10.07 -10.25
N ASN A 4 -18.78 10.97 -9.72
CA ASN A 4 -18.41 12.28 -9.16
C ASN A 4 -17.50 12.14 -7.93
N THR A 5 -17.81 11.21 -7.02
CA THR A 5 -17.10 11.08 -5.74
C THR A 5 -15.63 10.69 -5.91
N SER A 6 -15.31 9.83 -6.88
CA SER A 6 -13.92 9.43 -7.13
C SER A 6 -13.09 10.55 -7.76
N GLU A 7 -13.70 11.37 -8.61
CA GLU A 7 -13.02 12.53 -9.19
C GLU A 7 -12.79 13.63 -8.16
N GLU A 8 -13.76 13.86 -7.26
CA GLU A 8 -13.61 14.76 -6.12
C GLU A 8 -12.52 14.28 -5.16
N THR A 9 -12.45 12.98 -4.88
CA THR A 9 -11.39 12.39 -4.06
C THR A 9 -10.02 12.59 -4.72
N LEU A 10 -9.91 12.34 -6.02
CA LEU A 10 -8.68 12.59 -6.78
C LEU A 10 -8.33 14.08 -6.82
N LYS A 11 -9.31 14.98 -6.91
CA LYS A 11 -9.09 16.43 -6.81
C LYS A 11 -8.57 16.85 -5.44
N ALA A 12 -9.11 16.31 -4.35
CA ALA A 12 -8.61 16.57 -3.00
C ALA A 12 -7.17 16.06 -2.81
N LEU A 13 -6.84 14.88 -3.37
CA LEU A 13 -5.47 14.35 -3.34
C LEU A 13 -4.48 15.16 -4.19
N ARG A 14 -4.97 16.02 -5.09
CA ARG A 14 -4.13 16.94 -5.86
C ARG A 14 -3.51 18.03 -4.99
N ASP A 15 -4.03 18.24 -3.79
CA ASP A 15 -3.49 19.20 -2.81
C ASP A 15 -2.28 18.64 -2.03
N TRP A 16 -1.70 17.53 -2.50
CA TRP A 16 -0.44 16.93 -2.01
C TRP A 16 -0.43 16.62 -0.51
N ASP A 17 -1.53 16.06 -0.01
CA ASP A 17 -1.60 15.55 1.35
C ASP A 17 -0.70 14.30 1.53
N LEU A 18 0.57 14.55 1.83
CA LEU A 18 1.59 13.53 2.11
C LEU A 18 1.58 13.08 3.59
N TRP A 19 0.88 13.80 4.47
CA TRP A 19 0.88 13.52 5.90
C TRP A 19 0.13 12.22 6.23
N GLY A 20 -1.02 11.98 5.61
CA GLY A 20 -1.77 10.74 5.79
C GLY A 20 -1.00 9.48 5.35
N PRO A 21 -0.49 9.41 4.11
CA PRO A 21 0.33 8.29 3.63
C PRO A 21 1.58 8.07 4.47
N LEU A 22 2.22 9.15 4.92
CA LEU A 22 3.39 9.12 5.79
C LEU A 22 3.03 8.49 7.14
N LEU A 23 1.93 8.91 7.76
CA LEU A 23 1.45 8.34 9.03
C LEU A 23 1.19 6.83 8.88
N LEU A 24 0.48 6.41 7.84
CA LEU A 24 0.19 4.99 7.58
C LEU A 24 1.45 4.15 7.33
N CYS A 25 2.44 4.74 6.65
CA CYS A 25 3.73 4.11 6.42
C CYS A 25 4.53 3.95 7.73
N LEU A 26 4.57 5.00 8.54
CA LEU A 26 5.24 4.97 9.85
C LEU A 26 4.57 3.98 10.79
N THR A 27 3.24 3.96 10.88
CA THR A 27 2.50 3.01 11.71
C THR A 27 2.84 1.57 11.30
N LEU A 28 2.78 1.25 10.01
CA LEU A 28 3.12 -0.10 9.54
C LEU A 28 4.58 -0.47 9.87
N SER A 29 5.52 0.46 9.62
CA SER A 29 6.94 0.25 9.87
C SER A 29 7.23 0.01 11.36
N ILE A 30 6.58 0.76 12.25
CA ILE A 30 6.69 0.59 13.70
C ILE A 30 6.12 -0.75 14.14
N MET A 31 4.93 -1.12 13.66
CA MET A 31 4.27 -2.38 14.05
C MET A 31 5.10 -3.61 13.66
N LEU A 32 5.67 -3.62 12.46
CA LEU A 32 6.57 -4.69 12.02
C LEU A 32 7.88 -4.67 12.81
N SER A 33 8.43 -3.48 13.09
CA SER A 33 9.67 -3.33 13.86
C SER A 33 9.55 -3.83 15.31
N VAL A 34 8.43 -3.55 15.99
CA VAL A 34 8.15 -3.99 17.37
C VAL A 34 7.97 -5.50 17.45
N THR A 35 7.48 -6.13 16.39
CA THR A 35 7.29 -7.59 16.34
C THR A 35 8.59 -8.33 15.95
N ALA A 36 9.57 -7.61 15.37
CA ALA A 36 10.85 -8.17 14.95
C ALA A 36 11.84 -8.35 16.13
N PRO A 37 12.85 -9.23 15.99
CA PRO A 37 13.93 -9.35 16.97
C PRO A 37 14.66 -8.02 17.20
N ALA A 38 15.02 -7.71 18.45
CA ALA A 38 15.62 -6.41 18.83
C ALA A 38 16.88 -6.06 18.03
N ALA A 39 17.66 -7.06 17.60
CA ALA A 39 18.86 -6.85 16.77
C ALA A 39 18.54 -6.37 15.34
N GLN A 40 17.33 -6.61 14.83
CA GLN A 40 16.93 -6.33 13.44
C GLN A 40 15.80 -5.29 13.33
N SER A 41 15.23 -4.84 14.45
CA SER A 41 14.09 -3.91 14.49
C SER A 41 14.31 -2.63 13.67
N ALA A 42 15.50 -2.03 13.75
CA ALA A 42 15.87 -0.84 12.99
C ALA A 42 15.99 -1.10 11.48
N MET A 43 16.49 -2.28 11.10
CA MET A 43 16.60 -2.70 9.70
C MET A 43 15.21 -2.95 9.11
N VAL A 44 14.31 -3.60 9.86
CA VAL A 44 12.92 -3.83 9.44
C VAL A 44 12.16 -2.52 9.31
N PHE A 45 12.27 -1.61 10.28
CA PHE A 45 11.65 -0.29 10.22
C PHE A 45 12.09 0.47 8.97
N THR A 46 13.41 0.61 8.78
CA THR A 46 13.98 1.37 7.65
C THR A 46 13.64 0.68 6.33
N GLY A 47 13.70 -0.64 6.27
CA GLY A 47 13.37 -1.43 5.10
C GLY A 47 11.93 -1.22 4.64
N VAL A 48 10.94 -1.35 5.54
CA VAL A 48 9.52 -1.14 5.22
C VAL A 48 9.28 0.31 4.77
N PHE A 49 9.85 1.28 5.48
CA PHE A 49 9.72 2.69 5.13
C PHE A 49 10.26 2.99 3.73
N VAL A 50 11.49 2.59 3.43
CA VAL A 50 12.13 2.81 2.13
C VAL A 50 11.38 2.10 1.02
N VAL A 51 10.96 0.85 1.25
CA VAL A 51 10.19 0.06 0.26
C VAL A 51 8.88 0.73 -0.11
N ILE A 52 8.13 1.29 0.86
CA ILE A 52 6.88 1.98 0.56
C ILE A 52 7.13 3.24 -0.27
N TRP A 53 8.06 4.09 0.14
CA TRP A 53 8.31 5.37 -0.54
C TRP A 53 8.95 5.18 -1.92
N VAL A 54 10.02 4.39 -2.01
CA VAL A 54 10.73 4.13 -3.26
C VAL A 54 9.86 3.27 -4.18
N GLY A 55 9.17 2.26 -3.65
CA GLY A 55 8.24 1.44 -4.43
C GLY A 55 7.10 2.28 -5.01
N ALA A 56 6.49 3.16 -4.22
CA ALA A 56 5.45 4.07 -4.72
C ALA A 56 5.98 5.03 -5.79
N ALA A 57 7.21 5.53 -5.63
CA ALA A 57 7.86 6.36 -6.65
C ALA A 57 8.08 5.60 -7.96
N ILE A 58 8.59 4.37 -7.92
CA ILE A 58 8.80 3.51 -9.10
C ILE A 58 7.48 3.21 -9.82
N VAL A 59 6.45 2.80 -9.08
CA VAL A 59 5.11 2.54 -9.62
C VAL A 59 4.54 3.78 -10.29
N THR A 60 4.72 4.94 -9.66
CA THR A 60 4.24 6.22 -10.17
C THR A 60 4.97 6.65 -11.45
N ILE A 61 6.30 6.55 -11.49
CA ILE A 61 7.10 6.85 -12.69
C ILE A 61 6.66 5.94 -13.84
N ASN A 62 6.48 4.64 -13.57
CA ASN A 62 5.98 3.70 -14.58
C ASN A 62 4.62 4.15 -15.14
N ALA A 63 3.67 4.50 -14.26
CA ALA A 63 2.36 4.98 -14.69
C ALA A 63 2.44 6.28 -15.52
N GLN A 64 3.31 7.22 -15.16
CA GLN A 64 3.52 8.45 -15.93
C GLN A 64 4.12 8.17 -17.31
N LEU A 65 5.10 7.29 -17.42
CA LEU A 65 5.68 6.86 -18.71
C LEU A 65 4.65 6.21 -19.63
N LEU A 66 3.63 5.57 -19.05
CA LEU A 66 2.51 4.98 -19.79
C LEU A 66 1.50 6.03 -20.29
N GLY A 67 1.65 7.30 -19.91
CA GLY A 67 0.76 8.41 -20.27
C GLY A 67 -0.37 8.65 -19.28
N SER A 68 -0.16 8.36 -17.99
CA SER A 68 -1.12 8.70 -16.93
C SER A 68 -1.28 10.22 -16.80
N SER A 69 -2.51 10.70 -16.65
CA SER A 69 -2.80 12.13 -16.48
C SER A 69 -2.64 12.63 -15.02
N ILE A 70 -2.15 11.79 -14.12
CA ILE A 70 -2.01 12.10 -12.68
C ILE A 70 -0.66 12.71 -12.33
N SER A 71 -0.65 13.65 -11.39
CA SER A 71 0.58 14.19 -10.80
C SER A 71 1.35 13.11 -10.02
N PHE A 72 2.68 13.26 -9.93
CA PHE A 72 3.56 12.30 -9.25
C PHE A 72 3.16 12.12 -7.79
N PHE A 73 3.11 13.21 -7.02
CA PHE A 73 2.79 13.14 -5.60
C PHE A 73 1.38 12.63 -5.33
N GLN A 74 0.42 12.97 -6.18
CA GLN A 74 -0.96 12.48 -6.06
C GLN A 74 -1.03 10.95 -6.19
N SER A 75 -0.29 10.36 -7.14
CA SER A 75 -0.19 8.90 -7.28
C SER A 75 0.48 8.25 -6.07
N VAL A 76 1.57 8.84 -5.57
CA VAL A 76 2.24 8.37 -4.33
C VAL A 76 1.27 8.40 -3.14
N CYS A 77 0.49 9.47 -2.99
CA CYS A 77 -0.51 9.58 -1.94
C CYS A 77 -1.59 8.50 -2.07
N VAL A 78 -2.16 8.29 -3.27
CA VAL A 78 -3.16 7.22 -3.51
C VAL A 78 -2.60 5.86 -3.11
N LEU A 79 -1.38 5.53 -3.55
CA LEU A 79 -0.75 4.25 -3.24
C LEU A 79 -0.51 4.08 -1.74
N GLY A 80 -0.05 5.12 -1.05
CA GLY A 80 0.16 5.08 0.39
C GLY A 80 -1.13 5.00 1.20
N TYR A 81 -2.19 5.70 0.79
CA TYR A 81 -3.52 5.59 1.41
C TYR A 81 -4.09 4.18 1.32
N CYS A 82 -3.87 3.52 0.19
CA CYS A 82 -4.32 2.15 0.00
C CYS A 82 -3.50 1.13 0.81
N VAL A 83 -2.46 1.52 1.55
CA VAL A 83 -1.77 0.66 2.55
C VAL A 83 -2.60 0.52 3.84
N PHE A 84 -3.65 1.32 4.03
CA PHE A 84 -4.48 1.27 5.24
C PHE A 84 -5.06 -0.11 5.59
N PRO A 85 -5.65 -0.89 4.66
CA PRO A 85 -6.09 -2.26 4.94
C PRO A 85 -4.96 -3.18 5.45
N LEU A 86 -3.73 -2.99 4.98
CA LEU A 86 -2.56 -3.75 5.45
C LEU A 86 -2.12 -3.34 6.86
N ASN A 87 -2.29 -2.06 7.24
CA ASN A 87 -2.11 -1.63 8.64
C ASN A 87 -3.11 -2.34 9.56
N ILE A 88 -4.39 -2.38 9.18
CA ILE A 88 -5.41 -3.12 9.94
C ILE A 88 -5.06 -4.60 10.00
N ALA A 89 -4.71 -5.22 8.88
CA ALA A 89 -4.32 -6.63 8.84
C ALA A 89 -3.16 -6.93 9.79
N THR A 90 -2.17 -6.03 9.85
CA THR A 90 -1.02 -6.11 10.77
C THR A 90 -1.48 -6.02 12.22
N LEU A 91 -2.33 -5.05 12.56
CA LEU A 91 -2.88 -4.90 13.91
C LEU A 91 -3.63 -6.15 14.37
N VAL A 92 -4.51 -6.67 13.51
CA VAL A 92 -5.28 -7.88 13.81
C VAL A 92 -4.34 -9.08 13.95
N CYS A 93 -3.31 -9.20 13.11
CA CYS A 93 -2.31 -10.26 13.26
C CYS A 93 -1.55 -10.16 14.60
N MET A 94 -1.17 -8.96 15.02
CA MET A 94 -0.49 -8.75 16.31
C MET A 94 -1.38 -9.13 17.49
N LEU A 95 -2.66 -8.72 17.47
CA LEU A 95 -3.62 -9.06 18.52
C LEU A 95 -3.97 -10.56 18.52
N ALA A 96 -4.14 -11.16 17.34
CA ALA A 96 -4.44 -12.58 17.20
C ALA A 96 -3.29 -13.46 17.73
N LYS A 97 -2.02 -13.04 17.53
CA LYS A 97 -0.83 -13.75 18.04
C LYS A 97 -0.85 -13.91 19.56
N VAL A 98 -1.52 -13.03 20.30
CA VAL A 98 -1.69 -13.12 21.76
C VAL A 98 -2.66 -14.23 22.16
N VAL A 99 -3.66 -14.54 21.32
CA VAL A 99 -4.74 -15.49 21.65
C VAL A 99 -4.53 -16.85 20.98
N VAL A 100 -4.13 -16.86 19.69
CA VAL A 100 -4.03 -18.08 18.86
C VAL A 100 -2.89 -17.94 17.84
N SER A 101 -1.93 -18.87 17.85
CA SER A 101 -0.77 -18.86 16.94
C SER A 101 -0.96 -19.78 15.72
N HIS A 102 -2.02 -19.56 14.93
CA HIS A 102 -2.23 -20.29 13.68
C HIS A 102 -1.76 -19.48 12.47
N ILE A 103 -0.72 -19.98 11.80
CA ILE A 103 -0.16 -19.37 10.57
C ILE A 103 -1.21 -19.23 9.46
N LEU A 104 -2.16 -20.18 9.36
CA LEU A 104 -3.23 -20.15 8.36
C LEU A 104 -4.16 -18.94 8.53
N LEU A 105 -4.50 -18.59 9.77
CA LEU A 105 -5.36 -17.44 10.06
C LEU A 105 -4.66 -16.13 9.66
N ARG A 106 -3.35 -16.02 9.94
CA ARG A 106 -2.52 -14.89 9.50
C ARG A 106 -2.48 -14.78 7.97
N MET A 107 -2.28 -15.91 7.27
CA MET A 107 -2.29 -15.94 5.81
C MET A 107 -3.62 -15.41 5.24
N ILE A 108 -4.75 -15.82 5.81
CA ILE A 108 -6.08 -15.36 5.38
C ILE A 108 -6.23 -13.85 5.59
N ILE A 109 -5.91 -13.34 6.78
CA ILE A 109 -6.04 -11.92 7.12
C ILE A 109 -5.18 -11.05 6.19
N VAL A 110 -3.90 -11.43 6.02
CA VAL A 110 -2.98 -10.69 5.15
C VAL A 110 -3.43 -10.76 3.69
N SER A 111 -3.94 -11.90 3.22
CA SER A 111 -4.46 -12.05 1.85
C SER A 111 -5.67 -11.15 1.60
N VAL A 112 -6.57 -11.01 2.58
CA VAL A 112 -7.71 -10.08 2.49
C VAL A 112 -7.22 -8.64 2.43
N GLY A 113 -6.28 -8.25 3.31
CA GLY A 113 -5.67 -6.92 3.29
C GLY A 113 -4.98 -6.61 1.96
N PHE A 114 -4.16 -7.54 1.45
CA PHE A 114 -3.48 -7.46 0.16
C PHE A 114 -4.46 -7.25 -1.00
N LEU A 115 -5.50 -8.10 -1.08
CA LEU A 115 -6.50 -8.03 -2.14
C LEU A 115 -7.25 -6.69 -2.08
N TRP A 116 -7.61 -6.23 -0.88
CA TRP A 116 -8.29 -4.96 -0.70
C TRP A 116 -7.42 -3.78 -1.15
N SER A 117 -6.19 -3.70 -0.63
CA SER A 117 -5.23 -2.65 -0.97
C SER A 117 -4.96 -2.60 -2.47
N THR A 118 -4.72 -3.76 -3.08
CA THR A 118 -4.47 -3.87 -4.52
C THR A 118 -5.69 -3.43 -5.33
N ARG A 119 -6.89 -3.93 -4.97
CA ARG A 119 -8.13 -3.56 -5.69
C ARG A 119 -8.39 -2.07 -5.60
N ALA A 120 -8.25 -1.46 -4.42
CA ALA A 120 -8.44 -0.02 -4.23
C ALA A 120 -7.51 0.79 -5.14
N SER A 121 -6.20 0.50 -5.11
CA SER A 121 -5.21 1.20 -5.93
C SER A 121 -5.44 1.02 -7.42
N VAL A 122 -5.76 -0.21 -7.86
CA VAL A 122 -6.05 -0.47 -9.27
C VAL A 122 -7.28 0.29 -9.74
N VAL A 123 -8.33 0.42 -8.92
CA VAL A 123 -9.53 1.19 -9.30
C VAL A 123 -9.21 2.67 -9.51
N PHE A 124 -8.37 3.28 -8.67
CA PHE A 124 -7.96 4.68 -8.85
C PHE A 124 -7.00 4.85 -10.03
N MET A 125 -5.93 4.06 -10.10
CA MET A 125 -4.91 4.14 -11.14
C MET A 125 -5.46 3.83 -12.53
N SER A 126 -6.34 2.84 -12.65
CA SER A 126 -6.90 2.42 -13.95
C SER A 126 -7.90 3.41 -14.55
N LYS A 127 -8.39 4.40 -13.78
CA LYS A 127 -9.19 5.51 -14.30
C LYS A 127 -8.34 6.58 -14.98
N LEU A 128 -7.06 6.62 -14.67
CA LEU A 128 -6.13 7.68 -15.06
C LEU A 128 -5.24 7.29 -16.25
N VAL A 129 -5.28 6.01 -16.65
CA VAL A 129 -4.49 5.45 -17.75
C VAL A 129 -5.42 4.99 -18.88
N PRO A 130 -5.03 5.19 -20.16
CA PRO A 130 -5.81 4.75 -21.30
C PRO A 130 -6.14 3.25 -21.25
N PRO A 131 -7.34 2.81 -21.69
CA PRO A 131 -7.80 1.42 -21.58
C PRO A 131 -6.86 0.39 -22.21
N LYS A 132 -6.18 0.74 -23.30
CA LYS A 132 -5.19 -0.12 -23.96
C LYS A 132 -3.93 -0.41 -23.13
N ARG A 133 -3.63 0.39 -22.11
CA ARG A 133 -2.39 0.29 -21.30
C ARG A 133 -2.63 -0.06 -19.82
N LYS A 134 -3.90 -0.24 -19.41
CA LYS A 134 -4.27 -0.50 -18.01
C LYS A 134 -3.54 -1.70 -17.40
N ALA A 135 -3.45 -2.81 -18.14
CA ALA A 135 -2.81 -4.03 -17.64
C ALA A 135 -1.33 -3.80 -17.25
N LEU A 136 -0.60 -2.99 -18.01
CA LEU A 136 0.80 -2.69 -17.72
C LEU A 136 0.96 -1.83 -16.45
N THR A 137 -0.02 -0.99 -16.13
CA THR A 137 -0.03 -0.22 -14.87
C THR A 137 -0.40 -1.08 -13.67
N VAL A 138 -1.24 -2.10 -13.84
CA VAL A 138 -1.66 -2.99 -12.74
C VAL A 138 -0.53 -3.86 -12.24
N TYR A 139 0.35 -4.33 -13.13
CA TYR A 139 1.47 -5.20 -12.78
C TYR A 139 2.40 -4.65 -11.68
N PRO A 140 2.98 -3.43 -11.80
CA PRO A 140 3.83 -2.87 -10.75
C PRO A 140 3.06 -2.56 -9.45
N VAL A 141 1.78 -2.19 -9.55
CA VAL A 141 0.91 -1.98 -8.37
C VAL A 141 0.73 -3.30 -7.60
N LEU A 142 0.47 -4.40 -8.30
CA LEU A 142 0.32 -5.72 -7.71
C LEU A 142 1.62 -6.15 -6.99
N LEU A 143 2.76 -6.01 -7.66
CA LEU A 143 4.07 -6.35 -7.08
C LEU A 143 4.37 -5.53 -5.83
N PHE A 144 4.05 -4.24 -5.85
CA PHE A 144 4.25 -3.34 -4.72
C PHE A 144 3.49 -3.81 -3.47
N TYR A 145 2.18 -4.07 -3.59
CA TYR A 145 1.41 -4.57 -2.44
C TYR A 145 1.76 -5.99 -2.06
N LEU A 146 2.15 -6.84 -3.02
CA LEU A 146 2.55 -8.21 -2.74
C LEU A 146 3.80 -8.23 -1.86
N PHE A 147 4.79 -7.39 -2.19
CA PHE A 147 6.02 -7.29 -1.42
C PHE A 147 5.77 -6.75 -0.01
N ILE A 148 4.94 -5.71 0.15
CA ILE A 148 4.57 -5.21 1.49
C ILE A 148 3.81 -6.28 2.30
N SER A 149 2.85 -6.95 1.67
CA SER A 149 2.06 -8.01 2.32
C SER A 149 2.92 -9.18 2.75
N TRP A 150 3.95 -9.52 1.96
CA TRP A 150 4.94 -10.51 2.31
C TRP A 150 5.74 -10.13 3.57
N MET A 151 6.18 -8.86 3.68
CA MET A 151 6.83 -8.38 4.91
C MET A 151 5.89 -8.46 6.13
N VAL A 152 4.61 -8.12 5.95
CA VAL A 152 3.58 -8.25 7.01
C VAL A 152 3.33 -9.71 7.40
N LEU A 153 3.46 -10.65 6.46
CA LEU A 153 3.26 -12.07 6.75
C LEU A 153 4.40 -12.66 7.59
N ILE A 154 5.64 -12.21 7.37
CA ILE A 154 6.86 -12.74 8.00
C ILE A 154 7.04 -12.30 9.46
N GLN A 155 6.40 -11.20 9.90
CA GLN A 155 6.51 -10.69 11.28
C GLN A 155 6.20 -11.73 12.40
#